data_AF-A0A957NXE3-F1
#
_entry.id   AF-A0A957NXE3-F1
#
_cell.length_a   1.000
_cell.length_b   1.000
_cell.length_c   1.000
_cell.angle_alpha   90.00
_cell.angle_beta   90.00
_cell.angle_gamma   90.00
#
_symmetry.space_group_name_H-M   'P 1'
#
loop_
_entity.id
_entity.type
_entity.pdbx_description
1 polymer ?
#
loop_
_entity_poly.entity_id
_entity_poly.type
_entity_poly.pdbx_seq_one_letter_code
_entity_poly.pdbx_strand_id
1 'polypeptide(L)'
;FPNGSLRGVLVHIAGAEWVWRLRLDEQVSPGALLNEADFPSFMDVLERFQAEESKMRAFLARLTDAQLNASVTYKNTRGVENSSIVWQILT
;
A
#
# COMPACT_ATOMS: atom_id res chain seq x y z
N PHE A 1 -14.59 6.96 -1.90
CA PHE A 1 -14.05 6.55 -3.21
C PHE A 1 -15.22 6.18 -4.09
N PRO A 2 -15.48 6.88 -5.22
CA PRO A 2 -16.51 6.43 -6.14
C PRO A 2 -15.92 5.27 -6.94
N ASN A 3 -16.09 4.04 -6.47
CA ASN A 3 -15.65 2.83 -7.18
C ASN A 3 -16.62 2.50 -8.33
N GLY A 4 -16.92 3.49 -9.18
CA GLY A 4 -17.91 3.35 -10.25
C GLY A 4 -17.41 2.58 -11.47
N SER A 5 -16.12 2.23 -11.54
CA SER A 5 -15.49 1.58 -12.69
C SER A 5 -14.53 0.46 -12.27
N LEU A 6 -14.34 -0.53 -13.14
CA LEU A 6 -13.34 -1.60 -12.95
C LEU A 6 -11.93 -1.01 -12.79
N ARG A 7 -11.59 0.00 -13.58
CA ARG A 7 -10.29 0.68 -13.51
C ARG A 7 -10.09 1.36 -12.17
N GLY A 8 -11.10 2.05 -11.64
CA GLY A 8 -11.06 2.66 -10.32
C GLY A 8 -10.85 1.63 -9.21
N VAL A 9 -11.45 0.44 -9.32
CA VAL A 9 -11.22 -0.67 -8.40
C VAL A 9 -9.77 -1.17 -8.48
N LEU A 10 -9.23 -1.36 -9.67
CA LEU A 10 -7.84 -1.82 -9.84
C LEU A 10 -6.83 -0.79 -9.32
N VAL A 11 -7.05 0.50 -9.57
CA VAL A 11 -6.23 1.59 -9.03
C VAL A 11 -6.33 1.64 -7.51
N HIS A 12 -7.52 1.40 -6.94
CA HIS A 12 -7.69 1.32 -5.49
C HIS A 12 -6.89 0.16 -4.87
N ILE A 13 -6.91 -1.02 -5.48
CA ILE A 13 -6.14 -2.18 -5.03
C ILE A 13 -4.63 -1.88 -5.08
N ALA A 14 -4.14 -1.38 -6.22
CA ALA A 14 -2.74 -0.99 -6.38
C ALA A 14 -2.32 0.11 -5.39
N GLY A 15 -3.21 1.07 -5.14
CA GLY A 15 -2.95 2.14 -4.17
C GLY A 15 -2.92 1.66 -2.72
N ALA A 16 -3.74 0.68 -2.36
CA ALA A 16 -3.73 0.09 -1.03
C ALA A 16 -2.42 -0.66 -0.75
N GLU A 17 -1.95 -1.47 -1.70
CA GLU A 17 -0.66 -2.16 -1.59
C GLU A 17 0.50 -1.18 -1.47
N TRP A 18 0.52 -0.16 -2.32
CA TRP A 18 1.53 0.90 -2.29
C TRP A 18 1.58 1.65 -0.96
N VAL A 19 0.42 2.05 -0.43
CA VAL A 19 0.36 2.76 0.85
C VAL A 19 0.87 1.89 1.99
N TRP A 20 0.48 0.61 2.04
CA TRP A 20 0.92 -0.27 3.11
C TRP A 20 2.41 -0.59 3.03
N ARG A 21 2.94 -0.83 1.83
CA ARG A 21 4.39 -1.01 1.67
C ARG A 21 5.12 0.23 2.16
N LEU A 22 4.75 1.44 1.72
CA LEU A 22 5.43 2.67 2.16
C LEU A 22 5.42 2.86 3.67
N ARG A 23 4.29 2.56 4.33
CA ARG A 23 4.18 2.68 5.79
C ARG A 23 5.10 1.72 6.52
N LEU A 24 5.17 0.47 6.07
CA LEU A 24 5.89 -0.58 6.77
C LEU A 24 7.39 -0.63 6.39
N ASP A 25 7.68 -0.49 5.10
CA ASP A 25 9.02 -0.64 4.50
C ASP A 25 9.85 0.64 4.60
N GLU A 26 9.23 1.79 4.29
CA GLU A 26 9.91 3.09 4.16
C GLU A 26 9.56 4.07 5.30
N GLN A 27 8.63 3.70 6.19
CA GLN A 27 8.12 4.56 7.27
C GLN A 27 7.53 5.88 6.74
N VAL A 28 6.99 5.86 5.53
CA VAL A 28 6.32 7.00 4.88
C VAL A 28 4.81 6.79 4.93
N SER A 29 4.06 7.82 5.33
CA SER A 29 2.59 7.78 5.37
C SER A 29 1.98 8.71 4.31
N PRO A 30 1.62 8.20 3.13
CA PRO A 30 0.94 9.00 2.12
C PRO A 30 -0.39 9.59 2.63
N GLY A 31 -0.64 10.85 2.28
CA GLY A 31 -1.89 11.54 2.62
C GLY A 31 -3.09 11.13 1.74
N ALA A 32 -2.87 10.38 0.67
CA ALA A 32 -3.93 9.93 -0.23
C ALA A 32 -3.56 8.59 -0.88
N LEU A 33 -4.56 7.90 -1.43
CA LEU A 33 -4.35 6.78 -2.36
C LEU A 33 -4.03 7.32 -3.76
N LEU A 34 -3.68 6.39 -4.65
CA LEU A 34 -3.54 6.68 -6.08
C LEU A 34 -4.84 7.21 -6.68
N ASN A 35 -4.71 8.11 -7.65
CA ASN A 35 -5.84 8.71 -8.36
C ASN A 35 -6.07 7.98 -9.68
N GLU A 36 -7.31 7.58 -9.97
CA GLU A 36 -7.66 6.91 -11.24
C GLU A 36 -7.30 7.75 -12.47
N ALA A 37 -7.35 9.08 -12.36
CA ALA A 37 -7.02 9.98 -13.45
C ALA A 37 -5.56 9.87 -13.93
N ASP A 38 -4.66 9.36 -13.07
CA ASP A 38 -3.24 9.16 -13.40
C ASP A 38 -3.00 7.87 -14.21
N PHE A 39 -4.04 7.05 -14.41
CA PHE A 39 -3.97 5.77 -15.12
C PHE A 39 -4.99 5.76 -16.26
N PRO A 40 -4.66 6.30 -17.45
CA PRO A 40 -5.61 6.41 -18.55
C PRO A 40 -6.03 5.03 -19.10
N SER A 41 -5.17 4.01 -19.02
CA SER A 41 -5.41 2.67 -19.56
C SER A 41 -5.26 1.56 -18.51
N PHE A 42 -5.73 0.37 -18.87
CA PHE A 42 -5.49 -0.84 -18.08
C PHE A 42 -3.99 -1.17 -17.98
N MET A 43 -3.21 -0.93 -19.04
CA MET A 43 -1.78 -1.24 -19.06
C MET A 43 -1.01 -0.40 -18.05
N ASP A 44 -1.38 0.87 -17.85
CA ASP A 44 -0.75 1.74 -16.86
C ASP A 44 -0.98 1.21 -15.43
N VAL A 45 -2.19 0.69 -15.16
CA VAL A 45 -2.51 0.10 -13.85
C VAL A 45 -1.73 -1.21 -13.66
N LEU A 46 -1.65 -2.04 -14.71
CA LEU A 46 -0.93 -3.32 -14.66
C LEU A 46 0.56 -3.12 -14.41
N GLU A 47 1.21 -2.22 -15.15
CA GLU A 47 2.63 -1.91 -14.98
C GLU A 47 2.91 -1.40 -13.56
N ARG A 48 2.07 -0.48 -13.08
CA ARG A 48 2.17 0.02 -11.70
C ARG A 48 2.01 -1.10 -10.67
N PHE A 49 1.03 -1.98 -10.86
CA PHE A 49 0.77 -3.07 -9.94
C PHE A 49 1.93 -4.06 -9.90
N GLN A 50 2.47 -4.47 -11.04
CA GLN A 50 3.63 -5.37 -11.12
C GLN A 50 4.87 -4.77 -10.46
N ALA A 51 5.12 -3.48 -10.68
CA ALA A 51 6.24 -2.78 -10.04
C ALA A 51 6.08 -2.71 -8.51
N GLU A 52 4.86 -2.50 -8.02
CA GLU A 52 4.58 -2.45 -6.59
C GLU A 52 4.64 -3.85 -5.95
N GLU A 53 4.08 -4.86 -6.61
CA GLU A 53 4.11 -6.25 -6.18
C GLU A 53 5.55 -6.75 -6.02
N SER A 54 6.43 -6.43 -6.97
CA SER A 54 7.84 -6.80 -6.87
C SER A 54 8.50 -6.18 -5.63
N LYS A 55 8.17 -4.93 -5.28
CA LYS A 55 8.71 -4.26 -4.09
C LYS A 55 8.10 -4.82 -2.81
N MET A 56 6.80 -5.09 -2.80
CA MET A 56 6.11 -5.71 -1.66
C MET A 56 6.70 -7.09 -1.38
N ARG A 57 6.90 -7.92 -2.40
CA ARG A 57 7.54 -9.24 -2.26
C ARG A 57 8.96 -9.15 -1.72
N ALA A 58 9.75 -8.19 -2.21
CA ALA A 58 11.11 -7.95 -1.69
C ALA A 58 11.10 -7.50 -0.22
N PHE A 59 10.15 -6.65 0.16
CA PHE A 59 9.93 -6.23 1.55
C PHE A 59 9.53 -7.42 2.45
N LEU A 60 8.54 -8.22 2.04
CA LEU A 60 8.10 -9.37 2.81
C LEU A 60 9.22 -10.40 2.98
N ALA A 61 10.02 -10.63 1.95
CA ALA A 61 11.13 -11.60 1.98
C ALA A 61 12.25 -11.24 2.96
N ARG A 62 12.38 -9.96 3.36
CA ARG A 62 13.40 -9.50 4.32
C ARG A 62 12.90 -9.36 5.76
N LEU A 63 11.60 -9.58 6.01
CA LEU A 63 11.04 -9.48 7.35
C LEU A 63 11.48 -10.65 8.23
N THR A 64 11.98 -10.31 9.42
CA THR A 64 12.28 -11.27 10.48
C THR A 64 11.10 -11.43 11.43
N ASP A 65 11.05 -12.53 12.19
CA ASP A 65 10.02 -12.74 13.22
C ASP A 65 9.96 -11.60 14.25
N ALA A 66 11.13 -11.04 14.62
CA ALA A 66 11.19 -9.89 15.52
C ALA A 66 10.53 -8.65 14.91
N GLN A 67 10.72 -8.41 13.62
CA GLN A 67 10.08 -7.29 12.91
C GLN A 67 8.57 -7.52 12.72
N LEU A 68 8.15 -8.75 12.45
CA LEU A 68 6.73 -9.10 12.36
C LEU A 68 5.99 -8.86 13.69
N ASN A 69 6.66 -9.09 14.82
CA ASN A 69 6.11 -8.87 16.17
C ASN A 69 6.33 -7.45 16.71
N ALA A 70 7.02 -6.58 15.96
CA ALA A 70 7.23 -5.20 16.38
C ALA A 70 5.96 -4.35 16.19
N SER A 71 5.80 -3.33 17.02
CA SER A 71 4.80 -2.28 16.81
C SER A 71 5.30 -1.26 15.81
N VAL A 72 4.43 -0.81 14.91
CA VAL A 72 4.68 0.29 13.97
C VAL A 72 3.66 1.40 14.23
N THR A 73 4.12 2.65 14.11
CA THR A 73 3.26 3.83 14.17
C THR A 73 3.21 4.47 12.79
N TYR A 74 2.01 4.76 12.30
CA TYR A 74 1.81 5.36 10.98
C TYR A 74 0.61 6.32 10.99
N LYS A 75 0.55 7.21 9.99
CA LYS A 75 -0.63 8.05 9.75
C LYS A 75 -1.51 7.43 8.69
N ASN A 76 -2.81 7.38 8.96
CA ASN A 76 -3.78 7.04 7.92
C ASN A 76 -3.92 8.21 6.92
N THR A 77 -4.66 8.00 5.83
CA THR A 77 -4.87 9.03 4.79
C THR A 77 -5.66 10.26 5.28
N ARG A 78 -6.23 10.22 6.50
CA ARG A 78 -6.83 11.39 7.16
C ARG A 78 -5.84 12.10 8.10
N GLY A 79 -4.58 11.68 8.14
CA GLY A 79 -3.54 12.24 9.00
C GLY A 79 -3.61 11.76 10.46
N VAL A 80 -4.54 10.86 10.80
CA VAL A 80 -4.68 10.34 12.16
C VAL A 80 -3.61 9.29 12.41
N GLU A 81 -2.89 9.43 13.52
CA GLU A 81 -1.89 8.46 13.97
C GLU A 81 -2.54 7.18 14.47
N ASN A 82 -1.97 6.04 14.09
CA ASN A 82 -2.39 4.71 14.51
C ASN A 82 -1.14 3.89 14.82
N SER A 83 -1.29 2.90 15.71
CA SER A 83 -0.24 1.95 16.03
C SER A 83 -0.81 0.53 16.08
N SER A 84 -0.06 -0.44 15.55
CA SER A 84 -0.45 -1.85 15.51
C SER A 84 0.80 -2.71 15.32
N ILE A 85 0.67 -4.01 15.59
CA ILE A 85 1.76 -4.98 15.35
C ILE A 85 1.83 -5.27 13.85
N VAL A 86 3.04 -5.35 13.29
CA VAL A 86 3.25 -5.50 11.84
C VAL A 86 2.47 -6.68 11.25
N TRP A 87 2.48 -7.85 11.89
CA TRP A 87 1.74 -9.01 11.38
C TRP A 87 0.23 -8.77 11.31
N GLN A 88 -0.36 -7.98 12.22
CA GLN A 88 -1.80 -7.68 12.23
C GLN A 88 -2.24 -6.80 11.04
N ILE A 89 -1.29 -6.10 10.43
CA ILE A 89 -1.52 -5.27 9.24
C ILE A 89 -1.44 -6.11 7.96
N LEU A 90 -0.64 -7.18 7.97
CA LEU A 90 -0.33 -8.02 6.81
C LEU A 90 -1.30 -9.22 6.63
N THR A 91 -2.20 -9.45 7.58
CA THR A 91 -3.21 -10.54 7.59
C THR A 91 -4.61 -10.02 7.29
#